data_AF-A0A455U2D1-F1
#
_entry.id   AF-A0A455U2D1-F1
#
_cell.length_a   1.000
_cell.length_b   1.000
_cell.length_c   1.000
_cell.angle_alpha   90.00
_cell.angle_beta   90.00
_cell.angle_gamma   90.00
#
_symmetry.space_group_name_H-M   'P 1'
#
loop_
_entity.id
_entity.type
_entity.pdbx_description
1 polymer ?
#
loop_
_entity_poly.entity_id
_entity_poly.type
_entity_poly.pdbx_seq_one_letter_code
_entity_poly.pdbx_strand_id
1 'polypeptide(L)' 'MRKISHGVGVERTFQTYSPLVDSIEVKRRGDVRQAKLYYLRERSGRSARIKEKLA' A
#
# COMPACT_ATOMS: atom_id res chain seq x y z
N MET A 1 4.21 2.53 -2.80
CA MET A 1 3.25 2.83 -1.72
C MET A 1 2.09 3.61 -2.32
N ARG A 2 0.84 3.21 -2.05
CA ARG A 2 -0.38 3.91 -2.51
C ARG A 2 -1.16 4.39 -1.31
N LYS A 3 -1.57 5.66 -1.31
CA LYS A 3 -2.43 6.28 -0.28
C LYS A 3 -3.47 7.16 -0.96
N ILE A 4 -4.66 7.25 -0.38
CA ILE A 4 -5.65 8.27 -0.75
C ILE A 4 -5.41 9.48 0.14
N SER A 5 -5.10 10.64 -0.47
CA SER A 5 -4.88 11.91 0.22
C SER A 5 -5.88 12.93 -0.31
N HIS A 6 -6.70 13.52 0.56
CA HIS A 6 -7.73 14.50 0.17
C HIS A 6 -8.63 14.03 -0.99
N GLY A 7 -8.98 12.73 -1.02
CA GLY A 7 -9.81 12.15 -2.09
C GLY A 7 -9.05 11.78 -3.37
N VAL A 8 -7.77 12.14 -3.50
CA VAL A 8 -6.93 11.85 -4.67
C VAL A 8 -6.01 10.66 -4.38
N GLY A 9 -5.91 9.72 -5.32
CA GLY A 9 -5.00 8.59 -5.24
C GLY A 9 -3.55 8.99 -5.52
N VAL A 10 -2.67 8.89 -4.53
CA VAL A 10 -1.25 9.20 -4.64
C VAL A 10 -0.43 7.91 -4.58
N GLU A 11 0.47 7.74 -5.55
CA GLU A 11 1.44 6.66 -5.57
C GLU A 11 2.86 7.20 -5.44
N ARG A 12 3.66 6.61 -4.54
CA ARG A 12 5.06 6.94 -4.35
C ARG A 12 5.92 5.68 -4.38
N THR A 13 6.93 5.69 -5.23
CA THR A 13 7.99 4.69 -5.26
C THR A 13 9.15 5.20 -4.42
N PHE A 14 9.65 4.35 -3.53
CA PHE A 14 10.78 4.65 -2.65
C PHE A 14 11.95 3.78 -3.04
N GLN A 15 13.14 4.35 -3.02
CA GLN A 15 14.38 3.59 -3.13
C GLN A 15 14.80 3.15 -1.73
N THR A 16 14.92 1.83 -1.52
CA THR A 16 15.10 1.23 -0.18
C THR A 16 16.37 1.70 0.55
N TYR A 17 17.44 2.00 -0.17
CA TYR A 17 18.73 2.40 0.39
C TYR A 17 19.01 3.91 0.24
N SER A 18 17.99 4.71 -0.06
CA SER A 18 18.18 6.15 -0.16
C SER A 18 18.30 6.78 1.24
N PRO A 19 19.26 7.70 1.47
CA PRO A 19 19.37 8.41 2.75
C PRO A 19 18.20 9.36 3.02
N LEU A 20 17.33 9.61 2.02
CA LEU A 20 16.10 10.39 2.18
C LEU A 20 15.00 9.63 2.94
N VAL A 21 15.14 8.30 3.08
CA VAL A 21 14.20 7.46 3.82
C VAL A 21 14.83 7.14 5.18
N ASP A 22 14.33 7.78 6.23
CA ASP A 22 14.82 7.58 7.60
C ASP A 22 14.50 6.17 8.12
N SER A 23 13.22 5.76 8.09
CA SER A 23 12.79 4.48 8.63
C SER A 23 11.55 3.92 7.91
N ILE A 24 11.37 2.60 7.96
CA ILE A 24 10.21 1.89 7.40
C ILE A 24 9.63 0.96 8.47
N GLU A 25 8.42 1.27 8.93
CA GLU A 25 7.69 0.44 9.90
C GLU A 25 6.44 -0.18 9.27
N VAL A 26 6.24 -1.49 9.48
CA VAL A 26 5.06 -2.21 8.98
C VAL A 26 3.93 -2.10 10.01
N LYS A 27 2.94 -1.25 9.73
CA LYS A 27 1.79 -1.05 10.62
C LYS A 27 0.78 -2.21 10.62
N ARG A 28 0.60 -2.88 9.49
CA ARG A 28 -0.40 -3.95 9.33
C ARG A 28 0.02 -4.93 8.24
N ARG A 29 -0.19 -6.22 8.46
CA ARG A 29 0.09 -7.28 7.49
C ARG A 29 -1.20 -7.65 6.75
N GLY A 30 -1.22 -7.40 5.44
CA GLY A 30 -2.35 -7.78 4.58
C GLY A 30 -2.22 -9.20 4.05
N ASP A 31 -3.33 -9.92 3.96
CA ASP A 31 -3.43 -11.20 3.26
C ASP A 31 -3.78 -10.99 1.79
N VAL A 32 -2.85 -11.33 0.90
CA VAL A 32 -2.96 -11.16 -0.55
C VAL A 32 -2.33 -12.34 -1.28
N ARG A 33 -2.89 -12.67 -2.45
CA ARG A 33 -2.40 -13.77 -3.30
C ARG A 33 -1.47 -13.32 -4.42
N GLN A 34 -1.53 -12.06 -4.83
CA GLN A 34 -0.71 -11.52 -5.91
C GLN A 34 0.49 -10.74 -5.36
N ALA A 35 1.65 -10.90 -6.00
CA ALA A 35 2.87 -10.18 -5.65
C ALA A 35 2.78 -8.67 -5.98
N LYS A 36 2.08 -8.32 -7.08
CA LYS A 36 1.89 -6.93 -7.53
C LYS A 36 0.40 -6.57 -7.49
N LEU A 37 0.03 -5.60 -6.65
CA LEU A 37 -1.37 -5.25 -6.38
C LEU A 37 -1.91 -4.14 -7.31
N TYR A 38 -1.62 -4.22 -8.61
CA TYR A 38 -2.00 -3.16 -9.56
C TYR A 38 -3.51 -2.98 -9.70
N TYR A 39 -4.30 -4.05 -9.49
CA TYR A 39 -5.76 -4.00 -9.52
C TYR A 39 -6.37 -3.06 -8.47
N LEU A 40 -5.62 -2.66 -7.43
CA LEU A 40 -6.08 -1.67 -6.45
C LEU A 40 -6.10 -0.24 -7.01
N ARG A 41 -5.56 -0.01 -8.21
CA ARG A 41 -5.62 1.29 -8.90
C ARG A 41 -7.04 1.63 -9.34
N GLU A 42 -7.76 0.63 -9.82
CA GLU A 42 -9.12 0.73 -10.35
C GLU A 42 -10.19 0.61 -9.26
N ARG A 43 -9.80 0.19 -8.04
CA ARG A 43 -10.72 -0.01 -6.91
C ARG A 43 -10.66 1.16 -5.93
N SER A 44 -11.81 1.51 -5.35
CA SER A 44 -11.95 2.56 -4.35
C SER A 44 -12.92 2.16 -3.23
N GLY A 45 -12.78 2.81 -2.06
CA GLY A 45 -13.68 2.58 -0.92
C GLY A 45 -13.65 1.14 -0.39
N ARG A 46 -14.83 0.52 -0.27
CA ARG A 46 -14.99 -0.82 0.33
C ARG A 46 -14.31 -1.93 -0.49
N SER A 47 -14.26 -1.80 -1.82
CA SER A 47 -13.69 -2.82 -2.72
C SER A 47 -12.17 -2.86 -2.71
N ALA A 48 -11.51 -1.80 -2.23
CA ALA A 48 -10.06 -1.70 -2.11
C ALA A 48 -9.52 -2.19 -0.75
N ARG A 49 -10.38 -2.64 0.17
CA ARG A 49 -9.96 -3.12 1.49
C ARG A 49 -9.22 -4.45 1.38
N ILE A 50 -8.03 -4.51 1.96
CA ILE A 50 -7.22 -5.72 2.09
C ILE A 50 -7.52 -6.38 3.45
N LYS A 51 -7.76 -7.69 3.43
CA LYS A 51 -7.97 -8.50 4.64
C LYS A 51 -6.69 -8.55 5.47
N GLU A 52 -6.84 -8.67 6.78
CA GLU A 52 -5.71 -8.88 7.66
C GLU A 52 -5.20 -10.31 7.53
N LYS A 53 -3.88 -10.48 7.58
CA LYS A 53 -3.30 -11.80 7.80
C LYS A 53 -3.39 -12.11 9.29
N LEU A 54 -4.45 -12.80 9.69
CA LEU A 54 -4.57 -13.40 11.02
C LEU A 54 -3.68 -14.64 11.01
N ALA A 55 -2.60 -14.60 11.79
CA ALA A 55 -1.70 -15.73 11.98
C ALA A 55 -2.31 -16.72 12.99
#